data_AF-A0A2G2MHM1-F1
#
_entry.id   AF-A0A2G2MHM1-F1
#
_cell.length_a   1.000
_cell.length_b   1.000
_cell.length_c   1.000
_cell.angle_alpha   90.00
_cell.angle_beta   90.00
_cell.angle_gamma   90.00
#
_symmetry.space_group_name_H-M   'P 1'
#
loop_
_entity.id
_entity.type
_entity.pdbx_description
1 polymer ?
#
loop_
_entity_poly.entity_id
_entity_poly.type
_entity_poly.pdbx_seq_one_letter_code
_entity_poly.pdbx_strand_id
1 'polypeptide(L)'
;MVENLVDYSQIIQDCFWDYNVDEKDIANILHSDDLRTKQKLFSKIIYNSTDKARTLHRLFDKETLAKLFSTFTSSYNQKYIDKHVLILKNILLGEKNHIESLAWKKR
;
A
#
# COMPACT_ATOMS: atom_id res chain seq x y z
N MET A 1 -22.09 -5.83 -12.56
CA MET A 1 -21.02 -5.77 -11.54
C MET A 1 -19.72 -5.96 -12.30
N VAL A 2 -18.90 -4.91 -12.42
CA VAL A 2 -17.58 -5.08 -13.05
C VAL A 2 -16.68 -5.62 -11.95
N GLU A 3 -16.45 -6.93 -11.96
CA GLU A 3 -15.33 -7.50 -11.23
C GLU A 3 -14.07 -6.84 -11.81
N ASN A 4 -13.47 -5.93 -11.05
CA ASN A 4 -12.13 -5.48 -11.36
C ASN A 4 -11.24 -6.71 -11.22
N LEU A 5 -10.91 -7.36 -12.32
CA LEU A 5 -9.87 -8.39 -12.35
C LEU A 5 -8.58 -7.70 -11.93
N VAL A 6 -8.21 -7.89 -10.66
CA VAL A 6 -6.93 -7.43 -10.15
C VAL A 6 -5.89 -8.39 -10.70
N ASP A 7 -5.11 -7.92 -11.67
CA ASP A 7 -3.93 -8.64 -12.13
C ASP A 7 -2.89 -8.64 -10.99
N TYR A 8 -2.66 -9.83 -10.42
CA TYR A 8 -1.74 -10.03 -9.31
C TYR A 8 -0.29 -10.22 -9.78
N SER A 9 -0.05 -10.43 -11.09
CA SER A 9 1.28 -10.72 -11.62
C SER A 9 2.31 -9.63 -11.28
N GLN A 10 1.94 -8.36 -11.42
CA GLN A 10 2.81 -7.24 -11.07
C GLN A 10 3.10 -7.19 -9.56
N ILE A 11 2.14 -7.55 -8.71
CA ILE A 11 2.33 -7.57 -7.26
C ILE A 11 3.33 -8.68 -6.89
N ILE A 12 3.18 -9.86 -7.50
CA ILE A 12 4.11 -10.98 -7.29
C ILE A 12 5.52 -10.56 -7.74
N GLN A 13 5.64 -10.00 -8.95
CA GLN A 13 6.91 -9.56 -9.52
C GLN A 13 7.59 -8.47 -8.68
N ASP A 14 6.87 -7.44 -8.25
CA ASP A 14 7.46 -6.32 -7.51
C ASP A 14 7.70 -6.69 -6.05
N CYS A 15 6.71 -7.31 -5.40
CA CYS A 15 6.64 -7.39 -3.95
C CYS A 15 7.08 -8.75 -3.38
N PHE A 16 7.06 -9.80 -4.18
CA PHE A 16 7.30 -11.19 -3.77
C PHE A 16 8.32 -11.91 -4.67
N TRP A 17 9.22 -11.18 -5.33
CA TRP A 17 10.23 -11.75 -6.23
C TRP A 17 11.13 -12.83 -5.58
N ASP A 18 11.26 -12.83 -4.25
CA ASP A 18 12.02 -13.77 -3.45
C ASP A 18 11.17 -14.81 -2.70
N TYR A 19 9.84 -14.84 -2.92
CA TYR A 19 8.93 -15.76 -2.25
C TYR A 19 8.23 -16.70 -3.24
N ASN A 20 7.93 -17.91 -2.78
CA ASN A 20 7.03 -18.81 -3.50
C ASN A 20 5.57 -18.46 -3.15
N VAL A 21 5.05 -17.41 -3.77
CA VAL A 21 3.67 -16.89 -3.60
C VAL A 21 2.99 -16.91 -4.96
N ASP A 22 1.77 -17.44 -5.02
CA ASP A 22 0.94 -17.41 -6.22
C ASP A 22 -0.22 -16.41 -6.11
N GLU A 23 -1.02 -16.30 -7.17
CA GLU A 23 -2.17 -15.40 -7.21
C GLU A 23 -3.26 -15.78 -6.19
N LYS A 24 -3.42 -17.08 -5.91
CA LYS A 24 -4.42 -17.58 -4.95
C LYS A 24 -4.04 -17.19 -3.54
N ASP A 25 -2.75 -17.22 -3.21
CA ASP A 25 -2.25 -16.77 -1.91
C ASP A 25 -2.61 -15.30 -1.65
N ILE A 26 -2.40 -14.43 -2.66
CA ILE A 26 -2.75 -13.01 -2.55
C ILE A 26 -4.25 -12.84 -2.42
N ALA A 27 -5.04 -13.51 -3.27
CA ALA A 27 -6.50 -13.46 -3.19
C ALA A 27 -7.01 -13.91 -1.81
N ASN A 28 -6.47 -15.00 -1.27
CA ASN A 28 -6.82 -15.51 0.06
C ASN A 28 -6.52 -14.48 1.17
N ILE A 29 -5.38 -13.77 1.10
CA ILE A 29 -5.06 -12.69 2.05
C ILE A 29 -6.12 -11.58 1.98
N LEU A 30 -6.51 -11.16 0.78
CA LEU A 30 -7.48 -10.07 0.58
C LEU A 30 -8.88 -10.43 1.09
N HIS A 31 -9.31 -11.67 0.86
CA HIS A 31 -10.61 -12.18 1.29
C HIS A 31 -10.65 -12.61 2.75
N SER A 32 -9.51 -12.76 3.42
CA SER A 32 -9.46 -13.11 4.84
C SER A 32 -9.85 -11.92 5.75
N ASP A 33 -10.45 -12.21 6.91
CA ASP A 33 -10.68 -11.22 7.97
C ASP A 33 -9.42 -10.96 8.82
N ASP A 34 -8.30 -11.59 8.50
CA ASP A 34 -7.05 -11.44 9.24
C ASP A 34 -6.33 -10.13 8.84
N LEU A 35 -6.49 -9.11 9.69
CA LEU A 35 -5.82 -7.83 9.49
C LEU A 35 -4.28 -7.96 9.50
N ARG A 36 -3.72 -8.96 10.18
CA ARG A 36 -2.27 -9.16 10.28
C ARG A 36 -1.68 -9.63 8.96
N THR A 37 -2.34 -10.53 8.23
CA THR A 37 -1.89 -10.96 6.89
C THR A 37 -2.04 -9.83 5.88
N LYS A 38 -3.15 -9.08 5.93
CA LYS A 38 -3.32 -7.85 5.14
C LYS A 38 -2.23 -6.82 5.42
N GLN A 39 -1.84 -6.64 6.69
CA GLN A 39 -0.73 -5.77 7.07
C GLN A 39 0.60 -6.19 6.47
N LYS A 40 0.89 -7.50 6.38
CA LYS A 40 2.10 -7.99 5.73
C LYS A 40 2.13 -7.66 4.23
N LEU A 41 1.02 -7.92 3.53
CA LEU A 41 0.89 -7.59 2.11
C LEU A 41 1.01 -6.08 1.87
N PHE A 42 0.31 -5.28 2.67
CA PHE A 42 0.40 -3.82 2.66
C PHE A 42 1.84 -3.33 2.83
N SER A 43 2.56 -3.82 3.83
CA SER A 43 3.95 -3.44 4.06
C SER A 43 4.85 -3.79 2.86
N LYS A 44 4.69 -4.98 2.28
CA LYS A 44 5.44 -5.37 1.07
C LYS A 44 5.17 -4.40 -0.09
N ILE A 45 3.93 -3.98 -0.30
CA ILE A 45 3.57 -2.98 -1.32
C ILE A 45 4.21 -1.62 -1.03
N ILE A 46 4.15 -1.15 0.22
CA ILE A 46 4.77 0.13 0.63
C ILE A 46 6.28 0.13 0.37
N TYR A 47 6.95 -0.99 0.55
CA TYR A 47 8.39 -1.07 0.33
C TYR A 47 8.76 -1.28 -1.13
N ASN A 48 8.03 -2.13 -1.85
CA ASN A 48 8.55 -2.71 -3.08
C ASN A 48 7.76 -2.34 -4.34
N SER A 49 6.47 -2.04 -4.23
CA SER A 49 5.63 -1.80 -5.41
C SER A 49 6.08 -0.57 -6.19
N THR A 50 6.12 -0.68 -7.51
CA THR A 50 6.44 0.41 -8.43
C THR A 50 5.34 1.48 -8.43
N ASP A 51 4.06 1.08 -8.43
CA ASP A 51 2.89 1.96 -8.37
C ASP A 51 2.03 1.67 -7.11
N LYS A 52 2.50 2.19 -5.98
CA LYS A 52 1.89 1.97 -4.65
C LYS A 52 0.44 2.46 -4.59
N ALA A 53 0.16 3.65 -5.14
CA ALA A 53 -1.15 4.27 -5.04
C ALA A 53 -2.21 3.45 -5.79
N ARG A 54 -1.94 3.10 -7.04
CA ARG A 54 -2.85 2.27 -7.85
C ARG A 54 -3.03 0.89 -7.24
N THR A 55 -1.93 0.26 -6.81
CA THR A 55 -1.95 -1.09 -6.24
C THR A 55 -2.81 -1.11 -4.98
N LEU A 56 -2.56 -0.21 -4.03
CA LEU A 56 -3.34 -0.13 -2.78
C LEU A 56 -4.82 0.18 -3.03
N HIS A 57 -5.12 1.11 -3.94
CA HIS A 57 -6.51 1.46 -4.30
C HIS A 57 -7.29 0.28 -4.91
N ARG A 58 -6.60 -0.61 -5.64
CA ARG A 58 -7.24 -1.79 -6.26
C ARG A 58 -7.49 -2.91 -5.26
N LEU A 59 -6.63 -3.05 -4.26
CA LEU A 59 -6.63 -4.21 -3.35
C LEU A 59 -7.50 -4.01 -2.11
N PHE A 60 -7.58 -2.79 -1.60
CA PHE A 60 -8.19 -2.51 -0.31
C PHE A 60 -9.22 -1.40 -0.43
N ASP A 61 -10.34 -1.56 0.27
CA ASP A 61 -11.29 -0.48 0.44
C ASP A 61 -10.73 0.62 1.37
N LYS A 62 -11.41 1.77 1.38
CA LYS A 62 -10.96 2.95 2.14
C LYS A 62 -10.87 2.68 3.64
N GLU A 63 -11.80 1.91 4.20
CA GLU A 63 -11.84 1.59 5.64
C GLU A 63 -10.66 0.70 6.02
N THR A 64 -10.40 -0.35 5.25
CA THR A 64 -9.25 -1.24 5.45
C THR A 64 -7.95 -0.48 5.31
N LEU A 65 -7.82 0.38 4.29
CA LEU A 65 -6.64 1.24 4.12
C LEU A 65 -6.40 2.12 5.35
N ALA A 66 -7.44 2.76 5.89
CA ALA A 66 -7.30 3.59 7.08
C ALA A 66 -6.75 2.79 8.28
N LYS A 67 -7.25 1.57 8.49
CA LYS A 67 -6.74 0.65 9.53
C LYS A 67 -5.27 0.32 9.28
N LEU A 68 -4.92 -0.14 8.07
CA LEU A 68 -3.55 -0.53 7.70
C LEU A 68 -2.54 0.62 7.83
N PHE A 69 -2.92 1.83 7.42
CA PHE A 69 -2.10 3.03 7.55
C PHE A 69 -1.94 3.50 9.01
N SER A 70 -2.91 3.21 9.88
CA SER A 70 -2.83 3.59 11.31
C SER A 70 -1.88 2.69 12.10
N THR A 71 -1.73 1.43 11.69
CA THR A 71 -0.88 0.42 12.34
C THR A 71 0.49 0.26 11.69
N PHE A 72 0.72 0.90 10.54
CA PHE A 72 2.00 0.81 9.83
C PHE A 72 3.06 1.71 10.44
N THR A 73 4.23 1.12 10.71
CA THR A 73 5.44 1.83 11.14
C THR A 73 6.59 1.44 10.22
N SER A 74 7.35 2.43 9.75
CA SER A 74 8.50 2.18 8.89
C SER A 74 9.70 1.64 9.68
N SER A 75 10.26 0.52 9.22
CA SER A 75 11.46 -0.09 9.81
C SER A 75 12.75 0.25 9.05
N TYR A 76 12.64 0.50 7.74
CA TYR A 76 13.75 0.83 6.85
C TYR A 76 13.49 2.13 6.09
N ASN A 77 14.55 2.90 5.81
CA ASN A 77 14.52 4.17 5.07
C ASN A 77 13.38 5.11 5.50
N GLN A 78 13.25 5.29 6.83
CA GLN A 78 12.09 5.91 7.48
C GLN A 78 11.72 7.25 6.85
N LYS A 79 12.68 8.16 6.67
CA LYS A 79 12.43 9.48 6.08
C LYS A 79 11.78 9.42 4.69
N TYR A 80 12.20 8.49 3.83
CA TYR A 80 11.62 8.31 2.50
C TYR A 80 10.23 7.67 2.58
N ILE A 81 10.12 6.59 3.36
CA ILE A 81 8.89 5.82 3.50
C ILE A 81 7.80 6.63 4.17
N ASP A 82 8.09 7.30 5.28
CA ASP A 82 7.14 8.12 6.02
C ASP A 82 6.62 9.26 5.14
N LYS A 83 7.50 9.90 4.36
CA LYS A 83 7.08 10.88 3.35
C LYS A 83 6.09 10.26 2.36
N HIS A 84 6.39 9.08 1.81
CA HIS A 84 5.49 8.40 0.87
C HIS A 84 4.18 7.96 1.51
N VAL A 85 4.20 7.54 2.77
CA VAL A 85 2.99 7.23 3.54
C VAL A 85 2.10 8.46 3.66
N LEU A 86 2.65 9.65 3.97
CA LEU A 86 1.86 10.88 4.01
C LEU A 86 1.25 11.24 2.65
N ILE A 87 2.01 11.07 1.56
CA ILE A 87 1.50 11.28 0.19
C ILE A 87 0.34 10.33 -0.08
N LEU A 88 0.51 9.05 0.22
CA LEU A 88 -0.51 8.03 -0.04
C LEU A 88 -1.76 8.25 0.81
N LYS A 89 -1.62 8.64 2.08
CA LYS A 89 -2.75 9.05 2.94
C LYS A 89 -3.53 10.22 2.33
N ASN A 90 -2.84 11.23 1.81
CA ASN A 90 -3.49 12.35 1.15
C ASN A 90 -4.26 11.91 -0.12
N ILE A 91 -3.67 11.03 -0.92
CA ILE A 91 -4.28 10.54 -2.18
C ILE A 91 -5.45 9.57 -1.91
N LEU A 92 -5.24 8.56 -1.08
CA LEU A 92 -6.16 7.43 -0.91
C LEU A 92 -7.22 7.68 0.16
N LEU A 93 -6.88 8.43 1.21
CA LEU A 93 -7.79 8.72 2.31
C LEU A 93 -8.42 10.12 2.20
N GLY A 94 -7.83 11.00 1.38
CA GLY A 94 -8.26 12.40 1.27
C GLY A 94 -7.78 13.27 2.43
N GLU A 95 -6.75 12.83 3.15
CA GLU A 95 -6.13 13.60 4.22
C GLU A 95 -5.39 14.83 3.69
N LYS A 96 -5.06 15.76 4.59
CA LYS A 96 -4.38 17.03 4.27
C LYS A 96 -3.05 17.15 5.00
N ASN A 97 -2.28 16.07 5.04
CA ASN A 97 -0.98 16.07 5.70
C ASN A 97 -0.02 17.02 4.98
N HIS A 98 0.63 17.90 5.74
CA HIS A 98 1.66 18.79 5.22
C HIS A 98 2.95 18.00 4.96
N ILE A 99 3.57 18.24 3.80
CA ILE A 99 4.83 17.60 3.42
C ILE A 99 5.82 18.70 3.03
N GLU A 100 6.68 19.07 3.97
CA GLU A 100 7.61 20.21 3.84
C GLU A 100 8.45 20.15 2.56
N SER A 101 8.98 18.98 2.22
CA SER A 101 9.80 18.80 1.01
C SER A 101 9.06 18.98 -0.33
N LEU A 102 7.73 19.03 -0.30
CA LEU A 102 6.88 19.27 -1.48
C LEU A 102 6.18 20.64 -1.40
N ALA A 103 6.41 21.40 -0.34
CA ALA A 103 5.82 22.72 -0.17
C ALA A 103 6.39 23.71 -1.19
N TRP A 104 5.53 24.57 -1.72
CA TRP A 104 5.97 25.69 -2.55
C TRP A 104 6.84 26.64 -1.71
N LYS A 105 8.10 26.81 -2.11
CA LYS A 105 8.98 27.79 -1.49
C LYS A 105 8.58 29.18 -1.96
N LYS A 106 8.29 30.08 -1.02
CA LYS A 106 8.17 31.51 -1.31
C LYS A 106 9.54 31.99 -1.80
N ARG A 107 9.56 32.57 -2.99
CA ARG A 107 10.73 33.27 -3.54
C ARG A 107 10.74 34.70 -3.07
#